data_AF-A0A009RXU0-F1
#
_entry.id   AF-A0A009RXU0-F1
#
_cell.length_a   1.000
_cell.length_b   1.000
_cell.length_c   1.000
_cell.angle_alpha   90.00
_cell.angle_beta   90.00
_cell.angle_gamma   90.00
#
_symmetry.space_group_name_H-M   'P 1'
#
loop_
_entity.id
_entity.type
_entity.pdbx_description
1 polymer ?
#
loop_
_entity_poly.entity_id
_entity_poly.type
_entity_poly.pdbx_seq_one_letter_code
_entity_poly.pdbx_strand_id
1 'polypeptide(L)'
;MVLAIGAKDNIRYEFKKIDELMKEYFDIIEEENKAIIKVVNKHEIIKQNRDFPIFGFSLICDEIKNISDLKTLQKNKVENYFKSSKFNAYNDATAKYTTVESILSIPEQSCSNHRKQCLLFWNLYKNYLSLEDVENYLKTIGIDNFKDDHNIKKLICLYDYKKYGEILVK
;
A
#
# COMPACT_ATOMS: atom_id res chain seq x y z
N MET A 1 -1.27 -23.83 -35.50
CA MET A 1 -1.80 -22.47 -35.24
C MET A 1 -1.07 -21.94 -34.01
N VAL A 2 -0.09 -21.04 -34.20
CA VAL A 2 0.69 -20.46 -33.08
C VAL A 2 -0.01 -19.17 -32.68
N LEU A 3 -0.71 -19.19 -31.56
CA LEU A 3 -1.35 -18.02 -30.97
C LEU A 3 -0.30 -17.16 -30.29
N ALA A 4 0.14 -16.10 -30.97
CA ALA A 4 0.95 -15.03 -30.39
C ALA A 4 0.07 -14.16 -29.47
N ILE A 5 -0.27 -14.67 -28.28
CA ILE A 5 -1.06 -13.97 -27.26
C ILE A 5 -0.18 -13.03 -26.39
N GLY A 6 1.14 -13.10 -26.45
CA GLY A 6 1.99 -12.29 -25.55
C GLY A 6 2.13 -10.80 -25.90
N ALA A 7 2.03 -10.41 -27.17
CA ALA A 7 2.38 -9.04 -27.59
C ALA A 7 1.27 -8.01 -27.28
N LYS A 8 0.00 -8.42 -27.32
CA LYS A 8 -1.14 -7.49 -27.23
C LYS A 8 -1.43 -7.04 -25.79
N ASP A 9 -1.21 -7.92 -24.83
CA ASP A 9 -1.41 -7.63 -23.40
C ASP A 9 -0.23 -6.82 -22.82
N ASN A 10 1.01 -7.09 -23.27
CA ASN A 10 2.18 -6.31 -22.86
C ASN A 10 2.07 -4.82 -23.25
N ILE A 11 1.53 -4.50 -24.42
CA ILE A 11 1.36 -3.10 -24.86
C ILE A 11 0.39 -2.33 -23.94
N ARG A 12 -0.62 -3.00 -23.37
CA ARG A 12 -1.58 -2.35 -22.44
C ARG A 12 -0.93 -1.92 -21.14
N TYR A 13 0.02 -2.71 -20.63
CA TYR A 13 0.69 -2.42 -19.37
C TYR A 13 1.68 -1.26 -19.49
N GLU A 14 2.27 -1.04 -20.66
CA GLU A 14 3.28 0.01 -20.86
C GLU A 14 2.82 1.43 -20.52
N PHE A 15 1.50 1.68 -20.57
CA PHE A 15 0.90 2.99 -20.30
C PHE A 15 0.19 3.07 -18.95
N LYS A 16 0.26 2.03 -18.11
CA LYS A 16 -0.37 2.05 -16.78
C LYS A 16 0.21 3.15 -15.92
N LYS A 17 -0.66 3.85 -15.20
CA LYS A 17 -0.24 4.88 -14.25
C LYS A 17 0.16 4.23 -12.94
N ILE A 18 1.07 4.87 -12.22
CA ILE A 18 1.53 4.41 -10.91
C ILE A 18 0.39 4.27 -9.88
N ASP A 19 -0.65 5.11 -9.95
CA ASP A 19 -1.84 4.98 -9.08
C ASP A 19 -2.73 3.78 -9.48
N GLU A 20 -2.71 3.37 -10.74
CA GLU A 20 -3.41 2.16 -11.19
C GLU A 20 -2.69 0.91 -10.67
N LEU A 21 -1.35 0.89 -10.72
CA LEU A 21 -0.54 -0.17 -10.12
C LEU A 21 -0.80 -0.33 -8.61
N MET A 22 -0.98 0.79 -7.90
CA MET A 22 -1.31 0.74 -6.48
C MET A 22 -2.75 0.27 -6.21
N LYS A 23 -3.69 0.66 -7.07
CA LYS A 23 -5.10 0.29 -6.95
C LYS A 23 -5.32 -1.21 -7.18
N GLU A 24 -4.56 -1.80 -8.10
CA GLU A 24 -4.55 -3.22 -8.41
C GLU A 24 -3.49 -4.00 -7.60
N TYR A 25 -2.94 -3.41 -6.53
CA TYR A 25 -1.81 -3.98 -5.81
C TYR A 25 -2.05 -5.44 -5.40
N PHE A 26 -3.21 -5.74 -4.82
CA PHE A 26 -3.52 -7.10 -4.36
C PHE A 26 -3.66 -8.08 -5.53
N ASP A 27 -4.34 -7.68 -6.60
CA ASP A 27 -4.51 -8.51 -7.80
C ASP A 27 -3.15 -8.82 -8.44
N ILE A 28 -2.26 -7.83 -8.54
CA ILE A 28 -0.91 -8.00 -9.11
C ILE A 28 -0.05 -8.94 -8.25
N ILE A 29 -0.17 -8.84 -6.92
CA ILE A 29 0.54 -9.73 -5.99
C ILE A 29 0.02 -11.16 -6.12
N GLU A 30 -1.30 -11.36 -6.19
CA GLU A 30 -1.95 -12.68 -6.29
C GLU A 30 -1.68 -13.36 -7.64
N GLU A 31 -1.69 -12.60 -8.74
CA GLU A 31 -1.36 -13.08 -10.08
C GLU A 31 0.16 -13.27 -10.31
N GLU A 32 1.00 -12.83 -9.37
CA GLU A 32 2.45 -12.74 -9.52
C GLU A 32 2.88 -12.08 -10.86
N ASN A 33 2.15 -11.05 -11.30
CA ASN A 33 2.23 -10.54 -12.66
C ASN A 33 3.48 -9.66 -12.89
N LYS A 34 4.62 -10.32 -13.17
CA LYS A 34 5.92 -9.66 -13.42
C LYS A 34 5.86 -8.62 -14.54
N ALA A 35 5.06 -8.85 -15.58
CA ALA A 35 4.96 -7.94 -16.72
C ALA A 35 4.38 -6.57 -16.29
N ILE A 36 3.36 -6.58 -15.45
CA ILE A 36 2.77 -5.36 -14.86
C ILE A 36 3.77 -4.69 -13.92
N ILE A 37 4.44 -5.47 -13.05
CA ILE A 37 5.37 -4.92 -12.06
C ILE A 37 6.55 -4.19 -12.74
N LYS A 38 7.04 -4.67 -13.89
CA LYS A 38 8.12 -4.00 -14.65
C LYS A 38 7.81 -2.55 -15.03
N VAL A 39 6.53 -2.17 -15.10
CA VAL A 39 6.10 -0.79 -15.41
C VAL A 39 6.59 0.19 -14.33
N VAL A 40 6.85 -0.27 -13.09
CA VAL A 40 7.46 0.53 -12.01
C VAL A 40 8.72 1.26 -12.48
N ASN A 41 9.56 0.61 -13.31
CA ASN A 41 10.81 1.17 -13.83
C ASN A 41 10.62 2.41 -14.73
N LYS A 42 9.42 2.64 -15.25
CA LYS A 42 9.08 3.78 -16.12
C LYS A 42 8.64 5.01 -15.32
N HIS A 43 8.40 4.88 -14.01
CA HIS A 43 7.90 5.96 -13.17
C HIS A 43 8.99 6.56 -12.29
N GLU A 44 8.99 7.89 -12.16
CA GLU A 44 9.94 8.64 -11.33
C GLU A 44 9.54 8.65 -9.83
N ILE A 45 9.28 7.48 -9.24
CA ILE A 45 8.73 7.33 -7.86
C ILE A 45 9.63 8.01 -6.81
N ILE A 46 10.94 7.78 -6.90
CA ILE A 46 11.93 8.35 -5.96
C ILE A 46 11.98 9.87 -6.08
N LYS A 47 12.15 10.38 -7.30
CA LYS A 47 12.25 11.83 -7.57
C LYS A 47 10.97 12.58 -7.19
N GLN A 48 9.81 11.97 -7.41
CA GLN A 48 8.51 12.54 -7.03
C GLN A 48 8.14 12.28 -5.56
N ASN A 49 8.99 11.55 -4.80
CA ASN A 49 8.79 11.24 -3.39
C ASN A 49 7.37 10.68 -3.12
N ARG A 50 6.91 9.74 -3.95
CA ARG A 50 5.54 9.19 -3.84
C ARG A 50 5.47 8.05 -2.83
N ASP A 51 4.31 7.89 -2.20
CA ASP A 51 3.99 6.67 -1.46
C ASP A 51 3.77 5.54 -2.47
N PHE A 52 4.51 4.44 -2.33
CA PHE A 52 4.39 3.27 -3.20
C PHE A 52 4.85 1.99 -2.49
N PRO A 53 4.08 0.88 -2.54
CA PRO A 53 4.50 -0.40 -1.99
C PRO A 53 5.53 -1.06 -2.92
N ILE A 54 6.67 -1.47 -2.39
CA ILE A 54 7.73 -2.11 -3.17
C ILE A 54 8.20 -3.45 -2.61
N PHE A 55 7.97 -3.76 -1.33
CA PHE A 55 8.51 -4.98 -0.74
C PHE A 55 7.90 -6.22 -1.38
N GLY A 56 6.57 -6.31 -1.50
CA GLY A 56 5.89 -7.42 -2.16
C GLY A 56 6.26 -7.54 -3.64
N PHE A 57 6.24 -6.43 -4.38
CA PHE A 57 6.65 -6.41 -5.78
C PHE A 57 8.09 -6.86 -5.99
N SER A 58 9.00 -6.54 -5.07
CA SER A 58 10.40 -6.95 -5.14
C SER A 58 10.63 -8.45 -4.96
N LEU A 59 9.69 -9.16 -4.34
CA LEU A 59 9.76 -10.62 -4.20
C LEU A 59 9.36 -11.33 -5.51
N ILE A 60 8.52 -10.69 -6.32
CA ILE A 60 7.97 -11.26 -7.56
C ILE A 60 8.84 -10.89 -8.76
N CYS A 61 9.31 -9.64 -8.83
CA CYS A 61 10.08 -9.11 -9.95
C CYS A 61 11.46 -8.61 -9.49
N ASP A 62 12.51 -9.32 -9.88
CA ASP A 62 13.93 -9.01 -9.65
C ASP A 62 14.48 -7.93 -10.60
N GLU A 63 13.78 -7.64 -11.69
CA GLU A 63 14.16 -6.62 -12.69
C GLU A 63 13.79 -5.18 -12.28
N ILE A 64 13.28 -4.95 -11.06
CA ILE A 64 12.99 -3.61 -10.55
C ILE A 64 14.30 -2.86 -10.28
N LYS A 65 14.45 -1.70 -10.91
CA LYS A 65 15.62 -0.81 -10.76
C LYS A 65 15.54 -0.04 -9.45
N ASN A 66 16.71 0.27 -8.88
CA ASN A 66 16.86 1.07 -7.64
C ASN A 66 16.07 0.48 -6.45
N ILE A 67 15.99 -0.86 -6.36
CA ILE A 67 15.19 -1.56 -5.35
C ILE A 67 15.52 -1.12 -3.91
N SER A 68 16.80 -0.91 -3.61
CA SER A 68 17.27 -0.48 -2.28
C SER A 68 16.74 0.91 -1.93
N ASP A 69 16.78 1.84 -2.88
CA ASP A 69 16.32 3.22 -2.68
C ASP A 69 14.80 3.28 -2.55
N LEU A 70 14.08 2.48 -3.35
CA LEU A 70 12.62 2.37 -3.25
C LEU A 70 12.19 1.80 -1.89
N LYS A 71 12.86 0.75 -1.38
CA LYS A 71 12.59 0.18 -0.06
C LYS A 71 12.86 1.19 1.06
N THR A 72 13.97 1.92 0.94
CA THR A 72 14.34 2.99 1.88
C THR A 72 13.31 4.11 1.86
N LEU A 73 12.84 4.52 0.67
CA LEU A 73 11.80 5.53 0.50
C LEU A 73 10.49 5.12 1.18
N GLN A 74 9.99 3.91 0.90
CA GLN A 74 8.74 3.42 1.51
C GLN A 74 8.86 3.36 3.04
N LYS A 75 9.96 2.82 3.57
CA LYS A 75 10.21 2.74 5.01
C LYS A 75 10.21 4.14 5.63
N ASN A 76 10.96 5.08 5.05
CA ASN A 76 11.04 6.45 5.54
C ASN A 76 9.67 7.14 5.50
N LYS A 77 8.87 6.94 4.46
CA LYS A 77 7.50 7.48 4.36
C LYS A 77 6.59 6.97 5.47
N VAL A 78 6.60 5.66 5.71
CA VAL A 78 5.84 5.01 6.78
C VAL A 78 6.26 5.57 8.15
N GLU A 79 7.56 5.62 8.43
CA GLU A 79 8.09 6.13 9.70
C GLU A 79 7.80 7.62 9.90
N ASN A 80 8.01 8.44 8.87
CA ASN A 80 7.79 9.89 8.95
C ASN A 80 6.31 10.21 9.14
N TYR A 81 5.41 9.45 8.51
CA TYR A 81 3.98 9.61 8.73
C TYR A 81 3.60 9.26 10.17
N PHE A 82 4.12 8.15 10.70
CA PHE A 82 3.91 7.76 12.10
C PHE A 82 4.48 8.79 13.10
N LYS A 83 5.64 9.39 12.81
CA LYS A 83 6.28 10.42 13.66
C LYS A 83 5.63 11.81 13.53
N SER A 84 4.77 12.04 12.54
CA SER A 84 4.15 13.34 12.27
C SER A 84 3.24 13.78 13.43
N SER A 85 3.45 15.01 13.93
CA SER A 85 2.62 15.60 14.98
C SER A 85 1.15 15.73 14.57
N LYS A 86 0.88 16.05 13.29
CA LYS A 86 -0.48 16.12 12.75
C LYS A 86 -1.20 14.77 12.80
N PHE A 87 -0.46 13.68 12.55
CA PHE A 87 -1.01 12.33 12.62
C PHE A 87 -1.24 11.91 14.08
N ASN A 88 -0.28 12.18 14.96
CA ASN A 88 -0.37 11.80 16.37
C ASN A 88 -1.42 12.60 17.16
N ALA A 89 -1.84 13.77 16.68
CA ALA A 89 -2.96 14.50 17.28
C ALA A 89 -4.29 13.72 17.29
N TYR A 90 -4.42 12.71 16.42
CA TYR A 90 -5.65 11.90 16.33
C TYR A 90 -5.58 10.58 17.10
N ASN A 91 -4.38 10.17 17.54
CA ASN A 91 -4.10 8.85 18.04
C ASN A 91 -3.38 8.94 19.39
N ASP A 92 -4.06 8.52 20.47
CA ASP A 92 -3.45 8.42 21.79
C ASP A 92 -3.36 6.96 22.25
N ALA A 93 -2.77 6.75 23.43
CA ALA A 93 -2.58 5.41 23.99
C ALA A 93 -3.90 4.68 24.33
N THR A 94 -5.06 5.35 24.28
CA THR A 94 -6.37 4.76 24.52
C THR A 94 -7.04 4.27 23.24
N ALA A 95 -6.59 4.72 22.07
CA ALA A 95 -7.13 4.38 20.75
C ALA A 95 -6.69 3.00 20.24
N LYS A 96 -6.81 1.97 21.09
CA LYS A 96 -6.42 0.59 20.79
C LYS A 96 -7.62 -0.21 20.26
N TYR A 97 -7.61 -0.50 18.97
CA TYR A 97 -8.64 -1.25 18.28
C TYR A 97 -8.04 -2.55 17.72
N THR A 98 -8.75 -3.65 17.91
CA THR A 98 -8.29 -4.99 17.50
C THR A 98 -8.93 -5.48 16.21
N THR A 99 -9.97 -4.79 15.71
CA THR A 99 -10.59 -5.09 14.41
C THR A 99 -10.83 -3.83 13.60
N VAL A 100 -10.77 -3.94 12.27
CA VAL A 100 -11.10 -2.86 11.34
C VAL A 100 -12.54 -2.41 11.54
N GLU A 101 -13.47 -3.35 11.71
CA GLU A 101 -14.88 -3.08 11.95
C GLU A 101 -15.09 -2.17 13.17
N SER A 102 -14.37 -2.39 14.26
CA SER A 102 -14.47 -1.55 15.47
C SER A 102 -14.09 -0.09 15.24
N ILE A 103 -13.26 0.19 14.23
CA ILE A 103 -12.90 1.55 13.80
C ILE A 103 -13.93 2.11 12.81
N LEU A 104 -14.35 1.31 11.83
CA LEU A 104 -15.27 1.74 10.78
C LEU A 104 -16.69 2.00 11.30
N SER A 105 -17.12 1.24 12.31
CA SER A 105 -18.42 1.37 12.98
C SER A 105 -18.55 2.62 13.87
N ILE A 106 -17.44 3.33 14.15
CA ILE A 106 -17.50 4.58 14.91
C ILE A 106 -18.36 5.59 14.13
N PRO A 107 -19.39 6.21 14.74
CA PRO A 107 -20.24 7.15 14.03
C PRO A 107 -19.45 8.35 13.49
N GLU A 108 -19.81 8.84 12.29
CA GLU A 108 -19.07 9.91 11.59
C GLU A 108 -19.01 11.22 12.39
N GLN A 109 -20.06 11.53 13.16
CA GLN A 109 -20.11 12.66 14.08
C GLN A 109 -19.05 12.59 15.20
N SER A 110 -18.59 11.39 15.55
CA SER A 110 -17.57 11.16 16.58
C SER A 110 -16.18 10.98 15.98
N CYS A 111 -16.11 10.43 14.76
CA CYS A 111 -14.85 10.12 14.09
C CYS A 111 -15.02 10.21 12.57
N SER A 112 -14.42 11.24 11.97
CA SER A 112 -14.44 11.42 10.52
C SER A 112 -13.72 10.29 9.78
N ASN A 113 -14.06 10.08 8.50
CA ASN A 113 -13.42 9.06 7.67
C ASN A 113 -11.88 9.22 7.60
N HIS A 114 -11.39 10.47 7.53
CA HIS A 114 -9.97 10.77 7.64
C HIS A 114 -9.37 10.24 8.96
N ARG A 115 -10.04 10.49 10.09
CA ARG A 115 -9.58 10.02 11.40
C ARG A 115 -9.62 8.50 11.51
N LYS A 116 -10.64 7.83 10.95
CA LYS A 116 -10.71 6.36 10.88
C LYS A 116 -9.51 5.77 10.15
N GLN A 117 -9.10 6.35 9.02
CA GLN A 117 -7.91 5.92 8.29
C GLN A 117 -6.62 6.14 9.08
N CYS A 118 -6.52 7.27 9.80
CA CYS A 118 -5.41 7.49 10.72
C CYS A 118 -5.36 6.42 11.83
N LEU A 119 -6.52 6.05 12.39
CA LEU A 119 -6.64 5.00 13.40
C LEU A 119 -6.26 3.62 12.85
N LEU A 120 -6.68 3.29 11.64
CA LEU A 120 -6.30 2.05 10.94
C LEU A 120 -4.79 1.96 10.78
N PHE A 121 -4.17 3.03 10.28
CA PHE A 121 -2.71 3.09 10.15
C PHE A 121 -2.01 2.94 11.50
N TRP A 122 -2.45 3.68 12.52
CA TRP A 122 -1.81 3.65 13.85
C TRP A 122 -1.91 2.27 14.49
N ASN A 123 -3.10 1.67 14.48
CA ASN A 123 -3.33 0.37 15.10
C ASN A 123 -2.61 -0.76 14.33
N LEU A 124 -2.56 -0.71 13.00
CA LEU A 124 -1.74 -1.65 12.23
C LEU A 124 -0.26 -1.45 12.54
N TYR A 125 0.25 -0.22 12.58
CA TYR A 125 1.65 0.08 12.87
C TYR A 125 2.05 -0.49 14.23
N LYS A 126 1.20 -0.29 15.25
CA LYS A 126 1.38 -0.78 16.62
C LYS A 126 1.10 -2.27 16.84
N ASN A 127 0.73 -3.03 15.81
CA ASN A 127 0.36 -4.45 15.90
C ASN A 127 -0.92 -4.73 16.70
N TYR A 128 -1.86 -3.78 16.79
CA TYR A 128 -3.18 -4.03 17.37
C TYR A 128 -4.15 -4.64 16.36
N LEU A 129 -4.03 -4.28 15.07
CA LEU A 129 -4.78 -4.91 13.97
C LEU A 129 -3.98 -6.04 13.34
N SER A 130 -4.66 -7.11 12.95
CA SER A 130 -4.07 -8.19 12.16
C SER A 130 -3.90 -7.77 10.69
N LEU A 131 -2.89 -8.33 10.02
CA LEU A 131 -2.67 -8.09 8.60
C LEU A 131 -3.83 -8.60 7.73
N GLU A 132 -4.44 -9.72 8.13
CA GLU A 132 -5.58 -10.33 7.42
C GLU A 132 -6.81 -9.42 7.42
N ASP A 133 -7.16 -8.84 8.56
CA ASP A 133 -8.32 -7.95 8.68
C ASP A 133 -8.12 -6.67 7.87
N VAL A 134 -6.91 -6.11 7.89
CA VAL A 134 -6.57 -4.94 7.06
C VAL A 134 -6.51 -5.29 5.57
N GLU A 135 -6.02 -6.47 5.20
CA GLU A 135 -6.02 -6.95 3.81
C GLU A 135 -7.44 -7.05 3.26
N ASN A 136 -8.35 -7.68 4.01
CA ASN A 136 -9.76 -7.80 3.65
C ASN A 136 -10.39 -6.41 3.45
N TYR A 137 -10.13 -5.49 4.37
CA TYR A 137 -10.57 -4.10 4.23
C TYR A 137 -10.02 -3.44 2.96
N LEU A 138 -8.71 -3.48 2.74
CA LEU A 138 -8.07 -2.82 1.59
C LEU A 138 -8.55 -3.40 0.26
N LYS A 139 -8.84 -4.71 0.18
CA LYS A 139 -9.46 -5.35 -0.99
C LYS A 139 -10.90 -4.86 -1.21
N THR A 140 -11.68 -4.67 -0.15
CA THR A 140 -13.09 -4.20 -0.26
C THR A 140 -13.25 -2.72 -0.61
N ILE A 141 -12.29 -1.86 -0.26
CA ILE A 141 -12.34 -0.41 -0.59
C ILE A 141 -12.35 -0.15 -2.10
N GLY A 142 -11.92 -1.13 -2.90
CA GLY A 142 -12.28 -1.29 -4.30
C GLY A 142 -12.38 0.01 -5.10
N ILE A 143 -11.28 0.39 -5.75
CA ILE A 143 -11.27 1.06 -7.07
C ILE A 143 -11.76 2.52 -7.16
N ASP A 144 -12.84 2.93 -6.48
CA ASP A 144 -13.52 4.20 -6.77
C ASP A 144 -13.02 5.38 -5.93
N ASN A 145 -12.50 5.14 -4.72
CA ASN A 145 -11.97 6.19 -3.83
C ASN A 145 -10.44 6.29 -3.81
N PHE A 146 -9.74 5.51 -4.64
CA PHE A 146 -8.27 5.38 -4.57
C PHE A 146 -7.49 6.61 -5.04
N LYS A 147 -8.06 7.39 -5.97
CA LYS A 147 -7.33 8.48 -6.64
C LYS A 147 -6.90 9.57 -5.66
N ASP A 148 -7.77 9.90 -4.71
CA ASP A 148 -7.62 11.08 -3.84
C ASP A 148 -7.28 10.74 -2.38
N ASP A 149 -7.27 9.44 -2.03
CA ASP A 149 -7.04 9.03 -0.65
C ASP A 149 -5.57 8.70 -0.36
N HIS A 150 -4.82 9.74 -0.01
CA HIS A 150 -3.43 9.63 0.42
C HIS A 150 -3.24 8.72 1.64
N ASN A 151 -4.24 8.57 2.51
CA ASN A 151 -4.11 7.76 3.72
C ASN A 151 -4.26 6.28 3.42
N ILE A 152 -5.15 5.91 2.48
CA ILE A 152 -5.24 4.54 1.98
C ILE A 152 -3.93 4.11 1.29
N LYS A 153 -3.33 5.00 0.47
CA LYS A 153 -2.02 4.72 -0.16
C LYS A 153 -0.94 4.42 0.89
N LYS A 154 -0.90 5.21 1.97
CA LYS A 154 0.01 4.98 3.10
C LYS A 154 -0.30 3.69 3.85
N LEU A 155 -1.58 3.35 4.03
CA LEU A 155 -2.00 2.11 4.69
C LEU A 155 -1.55 0.88 3.90
N ILE A 156 -1.65 0.90 2.56
CA ILE A 156 -1.10 -0.14 1.69
C ILE A 156 0.42 -0.23 1.84
N CYS A 157 1.13 0.90 1.85
CA CYS A 157 2.58 0.90 2.04
C CYS A 157 2.99 0.34 3.40
N LEU A 158 2.22 0.62 4.46
CA LEU A 158 2.45 0.03 5.78
C LEU A 158 2.21 -1.47 5.75
N TYR A 159 1.07 -1.90 5.20
CA TYR A 159 0.74 -3.32 5.05
C TYR A 159 1.84 -4.08 4.29
N ASP A 160 2.26 -3.57 3.13
CA ASP A 160 3.31 -4.16 2.29
C ASP A 160 4.63 -4.28 3.05
N TYR A 161 5.03 -3.23 3.77
CA TYR A 161 6.25 -3.26 4.58
C TYR A 161 6.17 -4.30 5.70
N LYS A 162 5.04 -4.41 6.41
CA LYS A 162 4.89 -5.38 7.50
C LYS A 162 4.80 -6.81 7.00
N LYS A 163 4.08 -7.06 5.90
CA LYS A 163 3.91 -8.41 5.35
C LYS A 163 5.19 -8.92 4.68
N TYR A 164 5.92 -8.08 3.95
CA TYR A 164 7.03 -8.52 3.09
C TYR A 164 8.40 -7.94 3.47
N GLY A 165 8.44 -6.82 4.20
CA GLY A 165 9.68 -6.14 4.60
C GLY A 165 10.27 -6.61 5.92
N GLU A 166 9.43 -7.03 6.88
CA GLU A 166 9.90 -7.59 8.16
C GLU A 166 10.48 -9.01 8.01
N ILE A 167 10.17 -9.73 6.92
CA ILE A 167 10.70 -11.07 6.62
C ILE A 167 12.23 -11.06 6.39
N LEU A 168 12.82 -9.89 6.12
CA LEU A 168 14.27 -9.75 5.84
C LEU A 168 15.10 -9.32 7.05
N VAL A 169 14.54 -9.32 8.26
CA VAL A 169 15.29 -9.13 9.52
C VAL A 169 15.26 -10.44 10.31
N LYS A 170 15.98 -11.45 9.83
CA LYS A 170 16.41 -12.61 10.62
C LYS A 170 17.87 -12.90 10.31
#